data_AF-A0A2E9J3H3-F1
#
_entry.id   AF-A0A2E9J3H3-F1
#
_cell.length_a   1.000
_cell.length_b   1.000
_cell.length_c   1.000
_cell.angle_alpha   90.00
_cell.angle_beta   90.00
_cell.angle_gamma   90.00
#
_symmetry.space_group_name_H-M   'P 1'
#
loop_
_entity.id
_entity.type
_entity.pdbx_description
1 polymer ?
#
loop_
_entity_poly.entity_id
_entity_poly.type
_entity_poly.pdbx_seq_one_letter_code
_entity_poly.pdbx_strand_id
1 'polypeptide(L)'
;RELYAAGKLNEAQSLQLAEIRPEEELYDLTQDLWEINNLAEDPAYQDELSDFRALLGRWVMDTDDKGRYPESLELYDSDMTPYLKTLKSRKPESAAKVEANIELMKTLRMEGK
;
A
#
# COMPACT_ATOMS: atom_id res chain seq x y z
N ARG A 1 -2.69 16.82 4.00
CA ARG A 1 -4.12 16.45 3.88
C ARG A 1 -5.06 17.67 3.93
N GLU A 2 -4.79 18.70 4.74
CA GLU A 2 -5.62 19.93 4.82
C GLU A 2 -5.81 20.66 3.48
N LEU A 3 -4.74 20.87 2.70
CA LEU A 3 -4.83 21.56 1.40
C LEU A 3 -5.67 20.81 0.36
N TYR A 4 -5.63 19.47 0.40
CA TYR A 4 -6.45 18.62 -0.47
C TYR A 4 -7.92 18.71 -0.07
N ALA A 5 -8.22 18.59 1.22
CA ALA A 5 -9.58 18.79 1.74
C ALA A 5 -10.12 20.20 1.45
N ALA A 6 -9.24 21.20 1.40
CA ALA A 6 -9.59 22.58 1.05
C ALA A 6 -9.68 22.83 -0.47
N GLY A 7 -9.46 21.82 -1.32
CA GLY A 7 -9.50 21.96 -2.78
C GLY A 7 -8.41 22.88 -3.35
N LYS A 8 -7.29 23.05 -2.63
CA LYS A 8 -6.21 24.00 -2.99
C LYS A 8 -5.04 23.36 -3.74
N LEU A 9 -5.07 22.05 -3.93
CA LEU A 9 -4.05 21.33 -4.71
C LEU A 9 -4.42 21.36 -6.18
N ASN A 10 -3.42 21.40 -7.05
CA ASN A 10 -3.63 21.15 -8.47
C ASN A 10 -3.85 19.65 -8.73
N GLU A 11 -4.16 19.30 -9.98
CA GLU A 11 -4.43 17.91 -10.39
C GLU A 11 -3.26 16.98 -10.07
N ALA A 12 -2.05 17.33 -10.51
CA ALA A 12 -0.83 16.56 -10.25
C ALA A 12 -0.57 16.32 -8.75
N GLN A 13 -0.72 17.33 -7.91
CA GLN A 13 -0.56 17.23 -6.45
C GLN A 13 -1.66 16.38 -5.79
N SER A 14 -2.84 16.37 -6.39
CA SER A 14 -4.02 15.66 -5.90
C SER A 14 -3.92 14.15 -6.11
N LEU A 15 -3.15 13.70 -7.11
CA LEU A 15 -2.96 12.27 -7.43
C LEU A 15 -2.45 11.47 -6.21
N GLN A 16 -1.54 12.04 -5.43
CA GLN A 16 -0.97 11.38 -4.23
C GLN A 16 -1.98 11.21 -3.07
N LEU A 17 -3.14 11.83 -3.18
CA LEU A 17 -4.20 11.78 -2.19
C LEU A 17 -5.49 11.17 -2.75
N ALA A 18 -5.42 10.60 -3.96
CA ALA A 18 -6.53 9.87 -4.57
C ALA A 18 -7.01 8.76 -3.63
N GLU A 19 -8.34 8.68 -3.45
CA GLU A 19 -8.97 7.66 -2.60
C GLU A 19 -8.80 6.26 -3.20
N ILE A 20 -8.82 6.17 -4.52
CA ILE A 20 -8.61 4.94 -5.28
C ILE A 20 -7.46 5.22 -6.25
N ARG A 21 -6.44 4.37 -6.22
CA ARG A 21 -5.38 4.36 -7.23
C ARG A 21 -5.71 3.36 -8.33
N PRO A 22 -5.29 3.63 -9.58
CA PRO A 22 -5.41 2.62 -10.63
C PRO A 22 -4.65 1.35 -10.25
N GLU A 23 -5.06 0.22 -10.81
CA GLU A 23 -4.43 -1.07 -10.56
C GLU A 23 -2.97 -1.08 -11.02
N GLU A 24 -2.70 -0.42 -12.15
CA GLU A 24 -1.39 -0.31 -12.75
C GLU A 24 -1.07 1.15 -13.12
N GLU A 25 0.19 1.51 -12.97
CA GLU A 25 0.75 2.81 -13.32
C GLU A 25 1.99 2.60 -14.21
N LEU A 26 1.98 3.16 -15.42
CA LEU A 26 3.08 3.10 -16.39
C LEU A 26 3.50 4.51 -16.78
N TYR A 27 4.80 4.82 -16.68
CA TYR A 27 5.33 6.16 -16.97
C TYR A 27 6.53 6.08 -17.92
N ASP A 28 6.58 6.97 -18.91
CA ASP A 28 7.77 7.20 -19.72
C ASP A 28 8.63 8.28 -19.05
N LEU A 29 9.66 7.86 -18.31
CA LEU A 29 10.56 8.78 -17.59
C LEU A 29 11.35 9.72 -18.52
N THR A 30 11.44 9.44 -19.81
CA THR A 30 12.13 10.31 -20.77
C THR A 30 11.28 11.53 -21.15
N GLN A 31 9.96 11.38 -21.15
CA GLN A 31 9.00 12.42 -21.47
C GLN A 31 8.31 12.99 -20.23
N ASP A 32 8.27 12.22 -19.13
CA ASP A 32 7.59 12.54 -17.89
C ASP A 32 8.44 12.19 -16.66
N LEU A 33 9.37 13.08 -16.34
CA LEU A 33 10.28 12.94 -15.19
C LEU A 33 9.55 12.87 -13.84
N TRP A 34 8.32 13.40 -13.78
CA TRP A 34 7.57 13.54 -12.53
C TRP A 34 6.46 12.50 -12.38
N GLU A 35 6.34 11.56 -13.32
CA GLU A 35 5.39 10.44 -13.25
C GLU A 35 3.94 10.91 -13.05
N ILE A 36 3.53 11.94 -13.80
CA ILE A 36 2.20 12.56 -13.68
C ILE A 36 1.19 11.90 -14.63
N ASN A 37 1.65 11.46 -15.80
CA ASN A 37 0.81 10.97 -16.88
C ASN A 37 0.87 9.44 -16.93
N ASN A 38 -0.10 8.78 -16.30
CA ASN A 38 -0.19 7.32 -16.34
C ASN A 38 -0.59 6.84 -17.75
N LEU A 39 0.26 6.03 -18.37
CA LEU A 39 0.12 5.44 -19.70
C LEU A 39 -0.48 4.02 -19.68
N ALA A 40 -0.83 3.48 -18.50
CA ALA A 40 -1.27 2.09 -18.38
C ALA A 40 -2.54 1.76 -19.19
N GLU A 41 -3.43 2.74 -19.39
CA GLU A 41 -4.64 2.58 -20.19
C GLU A 41 -4.46 3.01 -21.66
N ASP A 42 -3.28 3.53 -22.03
CA ASP A 42 -3.00 3.96 -23.41
C ASP A 42 -2.79 2.73 -24.32
N PRO A 43 -3.59 2.55 -25.38
CA PRO A 43 -3.43 1.45 -26.33
C PRO A 43 -2.03 1.37 -26.97
N ALA A 44 -1.33 2.51 -27.09
CA ALA A 44 -0.01 2.57 -27.70
C ALA A 44 1.10 1.91 -26.86
N TYR A 45 0.86 1.68 -25.56
CA TYR A 45 1.85 1.16 -24.60
C TYR A 45 1.47 -0.22 -24.03
N GLN A 46 0.48 -0.90 -24.61
CA GLN A 46 -0.01 -2.18 -24.07
C GLN A 46 1.01 -3.32 -24.22
N ASP A 47 1.85 -3.26 -25.25
CA ASP A 47 2.91 -4.24 -25.45
C ASP A 47 3.97 -4.11 -24.34
N GLU A 48 4.44 -2.88 -24.06
CA GLU A 48 5.37 -2.59 -22.96
C GLU A 48 4.79 -2.95 -21.59
N LEU A 49 3.53 -2.63 -21.34
CA LEU A 49 2.85 -2.98 -20.09
C LEU A 49 2.80 -4.49 -19.90
N SER A 50 2.46 -5.24 -20.95
CA SER A 50 2.42 -6.70 -20.94
C SER A 50 3.79 -7.31 -20.65
N ASP A 51 4.84 -6.78 -21.29
CA ASP A 51 6.22 -7.23 -21.08
C ASP A 51 6.70 -6.99 -19.64
N PHE A 52 6.40 -5.81 -19.07
CA PHE A 52 6.72 -5.51 -17.68
C PHE A 52 5.93 -6.36 -16.69
N ARG A 53 4.65 -6.64 -16.97
CA ARG A 53 3.84 -7.55 -16.16
C ARG A 53 4.44 -8.97 -16.16
N ALA A 54 4.86 -9.45 -17.32
CA ALA A 54 5.50 -10.76 -17.44
C ALA A 54 6.86 -10.83 -16.71
N LEU A 55 7.65 -9.75 -16.78
CA LEU A 55 8.92 -9.64 -16.06
C LEU A 55 8.72 -9.65 -14.55
N LEU A 56 7.80 -8.83 -14.04
CA LEU A 56 7.48 -8.76 -12.62
C LEU A 56 6.91 -10.10 -12.11
N GLY A 57 5.96 -10.67 -12.85
CA GLY A 57 5.36 -11.96 -12.48
C GLY A 57 6.40 -13.08 -12.38
N ARG A 58 7.39 -13.09 -13.28
CA ARG A 58 8.50 -14.04 -13.20
C ARG A 58 9.37 -13.80 -11.97
N TRP A 59 9.75 -12.55 -11.70
CA TRP A 59 10.56 -12.22 -10.53
C TRP A 59 9.88 -12.61 -9.21
N VAL A 60 8.57 -12.34 -9.09
CA VAL A 60 7.74 -12.70 -7.93
C VAL A 60 7.75 -14.22 -7.69
N MET A 61 7.70 -15.02 -8.76
CA MET A 61 7.78 -16.48 -8.68
C MET A 61 9.20 -16.95 -8.33
N ASP A 62 10.21 -16.44 -9.03
CA ASP A 62 11.61 -16.86 -8.91
C ASP A 62 12.21 -16.55 -7.53
N THR A 63 11.76 -15.47 -6.91
CA THR A 63 12.23 -15.03 -5.58
C THR A 63 11.40 -15.60 -4.42
N ASP A 64 10.34 -16.36 -4.72
CA ASP A 64 9.34 -16.78 -3.74
C ASP A 64 8.85 -15.61 -2.88
N ASP A 65 8.42 -14.54 -3.55
CA ASP A 65 8.03 -13.30 -2.90
C ASP A 65 6.92 -13.56 -1.87
N LYS A 66 7.21 -13.19 -0.61
CA LYS A 66 6.33 -13.37 0.54
C LYS A 66 5.18 -12.36 0.56
N GLY A 67 5.29 -11.26 -0.19
CA GLY A 67 4.19 -10.32 -0.39
C GLY A 67 2.95 -10.94 -1.07
N ARG A 68 3.11 -12.08 -1.73
CA ARG A 68 1.99 -12.86 -2.28
C ARG A 68 1.09 -13.50 -1.23
N TYR A 69 1.61 -13.68 -0.02
CA TYR A 69 0.91 -14.35 1.05
C TYR A 69 0.57 -13.33 2.12
N PRO A 70 -0.70 -13.22 2.54
CA PRO A 70 -1.00 -12.40 3.70
C PRO A 70 -0.26 -12.97 4.91
N GLU A 71 0.46 -12.10 5.63
CA GLU A 71 1.11 -12.43 6.91
C GLU A 71 0.15 -13.23 7.80
N SER A 72 0.54 -14.30 8.51
CA SER A 72 -0.44 -15.04 9.33
C SER A 72 -0.90 -14.22 10.56
N LEU A 73 -2.13 -14.44 11.04
CA LEU A 73 -2.61 -13.78 12.27
C LEU A 73 -1.72 -14.13 13.48
N GLU A 74 -1.19 -15.35 13.52
CA GLU A 74 -0.28 -15.80 14.56
C GLU A 74 1.05 -15.04 14.54
N LEU A 75 1.62 -14.80 13.35
CA LEU A 75 2.85 -14.01 13.20
C LEU A 75 2.62 -12.55 13.59
N TYR A 76 1.51 -11.98 13.13
CA TYR A 76 1.09 -10.64 13.53
C TYR A 76 0.95 -10.50 15.06
N ASP A 77 0.30 -11.46 15.72
CA ASP A 77 0.13 -11.47 17.18
C ASP A 77 1.46 -11.65 17.92
N SER A 78 2.34 -12.50 17.39
CA SER A 78 3.71 -12.68 17.89
C SER A 78 4.47 -11.35 17.89
N ASP A 79 4.39 -10.59 16.79
CA ASP A 79 5.10 -9.31 16.63
C ASP A 79 4.50 -8.19 17.50
N MET A 80 3.18 -8.20 17.70
CA MET A 80 2.51 -7.20 18.55
C MET A 80 2.70 -7.45 20.05
N THR A 81 2.93 -8.70 20.46
CA THR A 81 3.13 -9.09 21.87
C THR A 81 4.25 -8.33 22.59
N PRO A 82 5.51 -8.29 22.10
CA PRO A 82 6.59 -7.55 22.76
C PRO A 82 6.34 -6.04 22.78
N TYR A 83 5.66 -5.51 21.75
CA TYR A 83 5.27 -4.11 21.67
C TYR A 83 4.27 -3.75 22.77
N LEU A 84 3.19 -4.53 22.89
CA LEU A 84 2.18 -4.35 23.94
C LEU A 84 2.76 -4.53 25.34
N LYS A 85 3.64 -5.51 25.55
CA LYS A 85 4.31 -5.73 26.84
C LYS A 85 5.07 -4.49 27.30
N THR A 86 5.83 -3.88 26.39
CA THR A 86 6.63 -2.67 26.68
C THR A 86 5.72 -1.46 26.92
N LEU A 87 4.67 -1.30 26.10
CA LEU A 87 3.70 -0.21 26.21
C LEU A 87 2.90 -0.26 27.51
N LYS A 88 2.42 -1.43 27.92
CA LYS A 88 1.69 -1.61 29.19
C LYS A 88 2.53 -1.15 30.38
N SER A 89 3.83 -1.39 30.36
CA SER A 89 4.75 -0.97 31.42
C SER A 89 5.03 0.54 31.40
N ARG A 90 5.14 1.17 30.22
CA ARG A 90 5.58 2.57 30.10
C ARG A 90 4.44 3.59 30.02
N LYS A 91 3.35 3.22 29.33
CA LYS A 91 2.21 4.10 28.98
C LYS A 91 0.91 3.27 28.89
N PRO A 92 0.32 2.87 30.02
CA PRO A 92 -0.84 1.98 30.05
C PRO A 92 -2.06 2.54 29.30
N GLU A 93 -2.31 3.85 29.36
CA GLU A 93 -3.42 4.48 28.61
C GLU A 93 -3.27 4.37 27.09
N SER A 94 -2.03 4.36 26.58
CA SER A 94 -1.77 4.16 25.15
C SER A 94 -1.88 2.68 24.75
N ALA A 95 -1.59 1.76 25.67
CA ALA A 95 -1.67 0.32 25.40
C ALA A 95 -3.09 -0.11 25.03
N ALA A 96 -4.12 0.39 25.72
CA ALA A 96 -5.52 0.08 25.41
C ALA A 96 -5.93 0.50 23.99
N LYS A 97 -5.44 1.65 23.51
CA LYS A 97 -5.70 2.12 22.14
C LYS A 97 -5.03 1.22 21.10
N VAL A 98 -3.79 0.80 21.38
CA VAL A 98 -3.06 -0.10 20.48
C VAL A 98 -3.74 -1.47 20.42
N GLU A 99 -4.21 -2.00 21.55
CA GLU A 99 -4.98 -3.26 21.57
C GLU A 99 -6.26 -3.16 20.74
N ALA A 100 -7.03 -2.08 20.88
CA ALA A 100 -8.21 -1.85 20.06
C ALA A 100 -7.87 -1.77 18.56
N ASN A 101 -6.76 -1.14 18.21
CA ASN A 101 -6.29 -1.06 16.82
C ASN A 101 -5.87 -2.43 16.27
N ILE A 102 -5.19 -3.26 17.07
CA ILE A 102 -4.81 -4.62 16.69
C ILE A 102 -6.07 -5.44 16.35
N GLU A 103 -7.10 -5.39 17.20
CA GLU A 103 -8.36 -6.10 16.95
C GLU A 103 -9.13 -5.55 15.74
N LEU A 104 -9.09 -4.24 15.53
CA LEU A 104 -9.63 -3.62 14.31
C LEU A 104 -8.92 -4.15 13.05
N MET A 105 -7.58 -4.20 13.05
CA MET A 105 -6.81 -4.69 11.91
C MET A 105 -7.13 -6.16 11.60
N LYS A 106 -7.29 -7.00 12.63
CA LYS A 106 -7.72 -8.40 12.45
C LYS A 106 -9.11 -8.50 11.83
N THR A 107 -10.03 -7.64 12.25
CA THR A 107 -11.40 -7.59 11.72
C THR A 107 -11.41 -7.16 10.25
N LEU A 108 -10.72 -6.06 9.92
CA LEU A 108 -10.61 -5.55 8.55
C LEU A 108 -10.01 -6.59 7.61
N ARG A 109 -8.97 -7.29 8.05
CA ARG A 109 -8.39 -8.39 7.30
C ARG A 109 -9.39 -9.51 7.01
N MET A 110 -10.22 -9.90 7.98
CA MET A 110 -11.27 -10.91 7.75
C MET A 110 -12.34 -10.43 6.77
N GLU A 111 -12.57 -9.12 6.70
CA GLU A 111 -13.46 -8.48 5.72
C GLU A 111 -12.82 -8.31 4.32
N GLY A 112 -11.53 -8.64 4.16
CA GLY A 112 -10.79 -8.48 2.91
C GLY A 112 -10.42 -7.03 2.58
N LYS A 113 -10.28 -6.19 3.61
CA LYS A 113 -9.90 -4.77 3.50
C LYS A 113 -8.49 -4.51 4.03
#